data_AF-A0A4U9HQG2-F1
#
_entry.id   AF-A0A4U9HQG2-F1
#
_cell.length_a   1.000
_cell.length_b   1.000
_cell.length_c   1.000
_cell.angle_alpha   90.00
_cell.angle_beta   90.00
_cell.angle_gamma   90.00
#
_symmetry.space_group_name_H-M   'P 1'
#
loop_
_entity.id
_entity.type
_entity.pdbx_description
1 polymer ?
#
loop_
_entity_poly.entity_id
_entity_poly.type
_entity_poly.pdbx_seq_one_letter_code
_entity_poly.pdbx_strand_id
1 'polypeptide(L)'
;MGEHPHRGFETVTIVYSGEVEHRDSTGKGGVIGPGDVQWMTAGSGILHEEFHSSAFAQQGGELKMMQLWVNLPAKDKMATPGYQSITKKPDPGADIIR
;
A
#
# COMPACT_ATOMS: atom_id res chain seq x y z
N MET A 1 7.47 8.05 5.70
CA MET A 1 7.30 7.47 7.04
C MET A 1 8.28 6.34 7.16
N GLY A 2 9.12 6.36 8.19
CA GLY A 2 10.00 5.22 8.47
C GLY A 2 9.21 3.97 8.86
N GLU A 3 9.94 2.93 9.23
CA GLU A 3 9.38 1.65 9.65
C GLU A 3 8.36 1.79 10.79
N HIS A 4 7.14 1.26 10.59
CA HIS A 4 6.06 1.30 11.57
C HIS A 4 5.12 0.09 11.46
N PRO A 5 4.53 -0.40 12.57
CA PRO A 5 3.69 -1.59 12.56
C PRO A 5 2.19 -1.28 12.37
N HIS A 6 1.47 -2.21 11.73
CA HIS A 6 0.00 -2.25 11.71
C HIS A 6 -0.51 -3.65 12.03
N ARG A 7 -1.71 -3.76 12.61
CA ARG A 7 -2.37 -5.05 12.93
C ARG A 7 -3.89 -4.91 13.06
N GLY A 8 -4.63 -5.89 12.54
CA GLY A 8 -6.07 -6.04 12.78
C GLY A 8 -6.99 -5.15 11.93
N PHE A 9 -6.45 -4.49 10.91
CA PHE A 9 -7.17 -3.67 9.94
C PHE A 9 -6.43 -3.68 8.59
N GLU A 10 -6.93 -2.89 7.64
CA GLU A 10 -6.35 -2.72 6.31
C GLU A 10 -6.07 -1.24 6.05
N THR A 11 -5.01 -0.95 5.29
CA THR A 11 -4.72 0.40 4.80
C THR A 11 -4.96 0.45 3.30
N VAL A 12 -5.67 1.49 2.84
CA VAL A 12 -5.93 1.74 1.42
C VAL A 12 -5.27 3.06 1.05
N THR A 13 -4.23 3.00 0.22
CA THR A 13 -3.48 4.17 -0.26
C THR A 13 -3.88 4.45 -1.71
N ILE A 14 -4.42 5.64 -1.96
CA ILE A 14 -4.86 6.12 -3.28
C ILE A 14 -4.00 7.31 -3.66
N VAL A 15 -3.31 7.23 -4.80
CA VAL A 15 -2.44 8.31 -5.29
C VAL A 15 -3.11 9.03 -6.47
N TYR A 16 -3.29 10.34 -6.36
CA TYR A 16 -3.86 11.20 -7.41
C TYR A 16 -2.78 11.95 -8.20
N SER A 17 -1.66 12.30 -7.56
CA SER A 17 -0.48 12.94 -8.14
C SER A 17 0.76 12.59 -7.30
N GLY A 18 1.93 12.50 -7.93
CA GLY A 18 3.18 12.04 -7.30
C GLY A 18 3.28 10.51 -7.24
N GLU A 19 4.24 10.01 -6.47
CA GLU A 19 4.47 8.56 -6.31
C GLU A 19 4.85 8.23 -4.87
N VAL A 20 4.30 7.11 -4.37
CA VAL A 20 4.66 6.53 -3.07
C VAL A 20 5.34 5.19 -3.31
N GLU A 21 6.52 4.98 -2.72
CA GLU A 21 7.20 3.70 -2.66
C GLU A 21 6.99 3.09 -1.27
N HIS A 22 6.67 1.80 -1.23
CA HIS A 22 6.49 1.06 0.01
C HIS A 22 7.37 -0.19 0.04
N ARG A 23 7.76 -0.59 1.25
CA ARG A 23 8.49 -1.83 1.51
C ARG A 23 8.07 -2.42 2.84
N ASP A 24 8.03 -3.74 2.93
CA ASP A 24 7.75 -4.47 4.15
C ASP A 24 8.93 -5.31 4.63
N SER A 25 8.81 -5.83 5.85
CA SER A 25 9.80 -6.71 6.48
C SER A 25 9.95 -8.09 5.81
N THR A 26 9.08 -8.44 4.85
CA THR A 26 9.19 -9.66 4.03
C THR A 26 9.96 -9.42 2.72
N GLY A 27 10.40 -8.18 2.47
CA GLY A 27 11.07 -7.78 1.25
C GLY A 27 10.12 -7.52 0.08
N LYS A 28 8.80 -7.54 0.31
CA LYS A 28 7.80 -7.13 -0.68
C LYS A 28 7.65 -5.61 -0.65
N GLY A 29 7.24 -5.05 -1.77
CA GLY A 29 7.15 -3.62 -1.94
C GLY A 29 6.71 -3.25 -3.36
N GLY A 30 6.66 -1.96 -3.63
CA GLY A 30 6.22 -1.46 -4.91
C GLY A 30 6.11 0.06 -4.93
N VAL A 31 5.82 0.59 -6.12
CA VAL A 31 5.52 2.01 -6.32
C VAL A 31 4.04 2.13 -6.65
N ILE A 32 3.36 3.05 -5.97
CA ILE A 32 1.97 3.43 -6.21
C ILE A 32 2.00 4.75 -6.96
N GLY A 33 1.63 4.72 -8.24
CA GLY A 33 1.64 5.88 -9.12
C GLY A 33 0.27 6.56 -9.24
N PRO A 34 0.18 7.65 -10.03
CA PRO A 34 -1.06 8.39 -10.21
C PRO A 34 -2.20 7.53 -10.82
N GLY A 35 -3.28 7.40 -10.05
CA GLY A 35 -4.45 6.60 -10.38
C GLY A 35 -4.38 5.14 -9.91
N ASP A 36 -3.27 4.74 -9.27
CA ASP A 36 -3.13 3.42 -8.67
C ASP A 36 -3.63 3.43 -7.22
N VAL A 37 -4.04 2.24 -6.75
CA VAL A 37 -4.44 1.97 -5.39
C VAL A 37 -3.65 0.79 -4.86
N GLN A 38 -3.15 0.93 -3.63
CA GLN A 38 -2.68 -0.20 -2.85
C GLN A 38 -3.68 -0.48 -1.74
N TRP A 39 -4.09 -1.74 -1.62
CA TRP A 39 -4.87 -2.24 -0.51
C TRP A 39 -4.01 -3.24 0.28
N MET A 40 -3.55 -2.84 1.46
CA MET A 40 -2.74 -3.69 2.33
C MET A 40 -3.60 -4.23 3.47
N THR A 41 -3.70 -5.55 3.56
CA THR A 41 -4.29 -6.23 4.71
C THR A 41 -3.20 -6.42 5.76
N ALA A 42 -3.26 -5.72 6.90
CA ALA A 42 -2.27 -5.88 7.96
C ALA A 42 -2.50 -7.17 8.77
N GLY A 43 -3.75 -7.59 8.93
CA GLY A 43 -4.11 -8.88 9.54
C GLY A 43 -3.40 -9.14 10.87
N SER A 44 -2.73 -10.30 10.98
CA SER A 44 -1.96 -10.71 12.17
C SER A 44 -0.75 -9.82 12.50
N GLY A 45 -0.33 -8.95 11.59
CA GLY A 45 0.68 -7.92 11.81
C GLY A 45 1.61 -7.75 10.61
N ILE A 46 1.91 -6.51 10.24
CA ILE A 46 2.90 -6.18 9.22
C ILE A 46 3.74 -4.99 9.69
N LEU A 47 5.03 -5.01 9.34
CA LEU A 47 5.98 -3.93 9.60
C LEU A 47 6.42 -3.40 8.24
N HIS A 48 6.19 -2.11 8.01
CA HIS A 48 6.38 -1.51 6.69
C HIS A 48 6.81 -0.05 6.75
N GLU A 49 7.31 0.45 5.63
CA GLU A 49 7.74 1.82 5.42
C GLU A 49 7.13 2.37 4.13
N GLU A 50 6.88 3.68 4.10
CA GLU A 50 6.20 4.37 2.99
C GLU A 50 6.89 5.70 2.72
N PHE A 51 7.51 5.88 1.55
CA PHE A 51 8.25 7.09 1.18
C PHE A 51 7.81 7.63 -0.16
N HIS A 52 8.27 8.83 -0.52
CA HIS A 52 8.28 9.23 -1.92
C HIS A 52 9.15 8.23 -2.71
N SER A 53 8.72 7.86 -3.92
CA SER A 53 9.59 7.05 -4.78
C SER A 53 10.92 7.76 -5.02
N SER A 54 11.99 6.99 -5.23
CA SER A 54 13.31 7.57 -5.50
C SER A 54 13.30 8.54 -6.71
N ALA A 55 12.48 8.23 -7.73
CA ALA A 55 12.32 9.09 -8.92
C ALA A 55 11.56 10.38 -8.59
N PHE A 56 10.43 10.28 -7.88
CA PHE A 56 9.63 11.45 -7.49
C PHE A 56 10.38 12.35 -6.49
N ALA A 57 11.15 11.77 -5.57
CA ALA A 57 11.98 12.53 -4.64
C ALA A 57 13.04 13.38 -5.35
N GLN A 58 13.60 12.90 -6.48
CA GLN A 58 14.57 13.64 -7.29
C GLN A 58 13.91 14.73 -8.16
N GLN A 59 12.76 14.41 -8.75
CA GLN A 59 12.06 15.33 -9.65
C GLN A 59 11.31 16.44 -8.90
N GLY A 60 10.81 16.13 -7.70
CA GLY A 60 9.93 17.00 -6.94
C GLY A 60 8.52 17.14 -7.55
N GLY A 61 7.67 17.92 -6.88
CA GLY A 61 6.29 18.17 -7.29
C GLY A 61 5.29 17.98 -6.15
N GLU A 62 4.00 18.05 -6.49
CA GLU A 62 2.91 17.84 -5.54
C GLU A 62 2.58 16.35 -5.39
N LEU A 63 2.69 15.83 -4.17
CA LEU A 63 2.07 14.57 -3.77
C LEU A 63 0.64 14.84 -3.32
N LYS A 64 -0.33 14.31 -4.06
CA LYS A 64 -1.74 14.31 -3.66
C LYS A 64 -2.19 12.88 -3.50
N MET A 65 -2.43 12.47 -2.25
CA MET A 65 -2.84 11.11 -1.92
C MET A 65 -3.87 11.09 -0.78
N MET A 66 -4.52 9.94 -0.61
CA MET A 66 -5.37 9.64 0.53
C MET A 66 -4.97 8.28 1.09
N GLN A 67 -4.92 8.16 2.41
CA GLN A 67 -4.81 6.88 3.10
C GLN A 67 -6.05 6.66 3.96
N LEU A 68 -6.72 5.52 3.78
CA LEU A 68 -7.89 5.13 4.56
C LEU A 68 -7.56 3.89 5.37
N TRP A 69 -8.09 3.80 6.60
CA TRP A 69 -7.97 2.59 7.41
C TRP A 69 -9.34 1.91 7.49
N VAL A 70 -9.41 0.67 7.03
CA VAL A 70 -10.64 -0.13 6.99
C VAL A 70 -10.54 -1.22 8.05
N ASN A 71 -11.46 -1.22 9.01
CA ASN A 71 -11.43 -2.18 10.11
C ASN A 71 -11.77 -3.59 9.60
N LEU A 72 -11.01 -4.61 10.02
CA LEU A 72 -11.37 -6.00 9.76
C LEU A 72 -12.40 -6.50 10.78
N PRO A 73 -13.37 -7.35 10.36
CA PRO A 73 -14.20 -8.10 11.28
C PRO A 73 -13.35 -8.90 12.29
N ALA A 74 -13.89 -9.14 13.49
CA ALA A 74 -13.14 -9.79 14.57
C ALA A 74 -12.47 -11.13 14.16
N LYS A 75 -13.18 -11.94 13.36
CA LYS A 75 -12.69 -13.23 12.85
C LYS A 75 -11.49 -13.10 11.88
N ASP A 76 -11.34 -11.95 11.23
CA ASP A 76 -10.35 -11.73 10.16
C ASP A 76 -9.13 -10.93 10.66
N LYS A 77 -9.15 -10.44 11.90
CA LYS A 77 -8.04 -9.66 12.50
C LYS A 77 -6.71 -10.40 12.58
N MET A 78 -6.72 -11.72 12.38
CA MET A 78 -5.54 -12.59 12.39
C MET A 78 -5.22 -13.19 11.02
N ALA A 79 -5.84 -12.71 9.94
CA ALA A 79 -5.52 -13.14 8.59
C ALA A 79 -4.04 -12.93 8.25
N THR A 80 -3.53 -13.69 7.28
CA THR A 80 -2.18 -13.53 6.77
C THR A 80 -2.05 -12.14 6.13
N PRO A 81 -1.00 -11.35 6.46
CA PRO A 81 -0.79 -10.05 5.83
C PRO A 81 -0.56 -10.16 4.33
N GLY A 82 -0.97 -9.15 3.57
CA GLY A 82 -0.81 -9.16 2.12
C GLY A 82 -1.16 -7.83 1.45
N TYR A 83 -0.94 -7.78 0.14
CA TYR A 83 -1.18 -6.62 -0.71
C TYR A 83 -2.06 -6.99 -1.90
N GLN A 84 -2.90 -6.05 -2.29
CA GLN A 84 -3.55 -6.03 -3.59
C GLN A 84 -3.20 -4.71 -4.27
N SER A 85 -2.59 -4.79 -5.45
CA SER A 85 -2.27 -3.63 -6.27
C SER A 85 -3.33 -3.49 -7.35
N ILE A 86 -4.06 -2.38 -7.32
CA ILE A 86 -5.09 -2.05 -8.31
C ILE A 86 -4.54 -0.91 -9.15
N THR A 87 -4.05 -1.25 -10.34
CA THR A 87 -3.36 -0.30 -11.21
C THR A 87 -4.31 0.31 -12.23
N LYS A 88 -4.11 1.60 -12.56
CA LYS A 88 -4.91 2.31 -13.58
C LYS A 88 -4.84 1.63 -14.95
N LYS A 89 -3.68 1.05 -15.28
CA LYS A 89 -3.53 0.13 -16.41
C LYS A 89 -3.62 -1.29 -15.86
N PRO A 90 -4.60 -2.11 -16.29
CA PRO A 90 -4.72 -3.48 -15.80
C PRO A 90 -3.40 -4.22 -16.02
N ASP A 91 -2.82 -4.74 -14.94
CA ASP A 91 -1.74 -5.70 -15.03
C ASP A 91 -2.37 -7.09 -15.21
N PRO A 92 -2.15 -7.78 -16.35
CA PRO A 92 -2.71 -9.11 -16.60
C PRO A 92 -2.30 -10.18 -15.57
N GLY A 93 -1.26 -9.91 -14.77
CA GLY A 93 -0.77 -10.79 -13.71
C GLY A 93 -1.17 -10.39 -12.28
N ALA A 94 -1.93 -9.32 -12.10
CA ALA A 94 -2.38 -8.91 -10.76
C ALA A 94 -3.46 -9.87 -10.25
N ASP A 95 -3.18 -10.53 -9.11
CA ASP A 95 -4.16 -11.31 -8.35
C ASP A 95 -5.21 -10.35 -7.76
N ILE A 96 -6.28 -10.13 -8.52
CA ILE A 96 -7.51 -9.54 -8.00
C ILE A 96 -8.30 -10.71 -7.39
N ILE A 97 -8.02 -11.04 -6.13
CA ILE A 97 -8.72 -12.13 -5.45
C ILE A 97 -10.23 -11.79 -5.41
N ARG A 98 -11.05 -12.75 -5.85
CA ARG A 98 -12.52 -12.73 -5.74
C ARG A 98 -12.97 -12.94 -4.29
#